data_AF-A0ABD0S0H4-F1
#
_entry.id   AF-A0ABD0S0H4-F1
#
_cell.length_a   1.000
_cell.length_b   1.000
_cell.length_c   1.000
_cell.angle_alpha   90.00
_cell.angle_beta   90.00
_cell.angle_gamma   90.00
#
_symmetry.space_group_name_H-M   'P 1'
#
loop_
_entity.id
_entity.type
_entity.pdbx_description
1 polymer ?
#
loop_
_entity_poly.entity_id
_entity_poly.type
_entity_poly.pdbx_seq_one_letter_code
_entity_poly.pdbx_strand_id
1 'polypeptide(L)' 'IPYSFTFELRDEGQYGFLLPEDQIQPTCEEAYQGAMSIINYIHDKNFRSSAITVTATLWTTLVASWISSANAF' A
#
# COMPACT_ATOMS: atom_id res chain seq x y z
N ILE A 1 4.74 -12.09 6.11
CA ILE A 1 4.12 -10.74 6.12
C ILE A 1 5.12 -9.78 5.49
N PRO A 2 4.88 -9.26 4.27
CA PRO A 2 5.88 -8.47 3.53
C PRO A 2 6.01 -7.02 4.00
N TYR A 3 5.05 -6.53 4.77
CA TYR A 3 5.05 -5.18 5.35
C TYR A 3 4.78 -5.30 6.84
N SER A 4 5.78 -4.99 7.67
CA SER A 4 5.70 -5.06 9.13
C SER A 4 6.44 -3.87 9.71
N PHE A 5 5.78 -3.14 10.62
CA PHE A 5 6.30 -1.89 11.19
C PHE A 5 6.03 -1.87 12.68
N THR A 6 6.93 -1.22 13.42
CA THR A 6 6.76 -0.89 14.83
C THR A 6 6.81 0.62 14.93
N PHE A 7 5.82 1.21 15.58
CA PHE A 7 5.77 2.64 15.84
C PHE A 7 6.21 2.86 17.29
N GLU A 8 7.39 3.42 17.45
CA GLU A 8 7.79 4.05 18.72
C GLU A 8 7.28 5.49 18.66
N LEU A 9 6.30 5.81 19.50
CA LEU A 9 5.64 7.10 19.52
C LEU A 9 6.45 8.12 20.33
N ARG A 10 5.92 9.33 20.48
CA ARG A 10 6.54 10.37 21.30
C ARG A 10 6.74 9.90 22.75
N ASP A 11 7.76 10.37 23.44
CA ASP A 11 8.77 11.35 23.03
C ASP A 11 10.19 10.74 22.97
N GLU A 12 11.24 11.58 22.93
CA GLU A 12 12.65 11.15 22.91
C GLU A 12 13.26 11.04 24.33
N GLY A 13 12.43 10.85 25.36
CA GLY A 13 12.88 10.61 26.74
C GLY A 13 12.74 11.80 27.69
N GLN A 14 12.06 12.87 27.30
CA GLN A 14 11.76 14.00 28.21
C GLN A 14 10.71 13.58 29.25
N TYR A 15 9.67 12.88 28.82
CA TYR A 15 8.60 12.32 29.64
C TYR A 15 8.60 10.78 29.57
N GLY A 16 9.11 10.19 28.48
CA GLY A 16 9.16 8.75 28.27
C GLY A 16 7.77 8.13 28.35
N PHE A 17 7.60 7.11 29.21
CA PHE A 17 6.30 6.45 29.38
C PHE A 17 5.25 7.31 30.09
N LEU A 18 5.62 8.45 30.69
CA LEU A 18 4.72 9.35 31.41
C LEU A 18 4.39 10.59 30.56
N LEU A 19 4.04 10.36 29.30
CA LEU A 19 3.71 11.42 28.35
C LEU A 19 2.51 12.26 28.85
N PRO A 20 2.60 13.61 28.85
CA PRO A 20 1.52 14.49 29.27
C PRO A 20 0.23 14.34 28.43
N GLU A 21 -0.92 14.60 29.06
CA GLU A 21 -2.25 14.43 28.44
C GLU A 21 -2.46 15.34 27.23
N ASP A 22 -1.91 16.55 27.24
CA ASP A 22 -1.96 17.50 26.14
C ASP A 22 -1.18 17.03 24.89
N GLN A 23 -0.32 16.02 25.04
CA GLN A 23 0.40 15.39 23.92
C GLN A 23 -0.30 14.15 23.35
N ILE A 24 -1.36 13.63 23.97
CA ILE A 24 -2.05 12.43 23.49
C ILE A 24 -2.63 12.68 22.09
N GLN A 25 -3.47 13.70 21.93
CA GLN A 25 -4.12 13.99 20.66
C GLN A 25 -3.11 14.28 19.52
N PRO A 26 -2.10 15.16 19.71
CA PRO A 26 -1.07 15.37 18.70
C PRO A 26 -0.34 14.08 18.30
N THR A 27 -0.01 13.21 19.26
CA THR A 27 0.67 11.93 19.00
C THR A 27 -0.22 10.96 18.23
N CYS A 28 -1.52 10.90 18.55
CA CYS A 28 -2.47 10.05 17.82
C CYS A 28 -2.67 10.54 16.38
N GLU A 29 -2.79 11.85 16.15
CA GLU A 29 -2.99 12.39 14.81
C GLU A 29 -1.80 12.08 13.90
N GLU A 30 -0.57 12.31 14.36
CA GLU A 30 0.61 12.00 13.53
C GLU A 30 0.80 10.49 13.30
N ALA A 31 0.53 9.65 14.30
CA ALA A 31 0.59 8.19 14.16
C ALA A 31 -0.44 7.70 13.16
N TYR A 32 -1.66 8.27 13.19
CA TYR A 32 -2.71 7.96 12.25
C TYR A 32 -2.33 8.35 10.81
N GLN A 33 -1.79 9.56 10.60
CA GLN A 33 -1.31 9.97 9.28
C GLN A 33 -0.19 9.05 8.76
N GLY A 34 0.73 8.64 9.63
CA GLY A 34 1.78 7.67 9.29
C GLY A 34 1.20 6.31 8.88
N ALA A 35 0.25 5.78 9.65
CA ALA A 35 -0.43 4.53 9.33
C ALA A 35 -1.21 4.62 8.00
N MET A 36 -1.94 5.72 7.75
CA MET A 36 -2.69 5.93 6.52
C MET A 36 -1.77 6.00 5.30
N SER A 37 -0.59 6.61 5.43
CA SER A 37 0.42 6.62 4.35
C SER A 37 0.86 5.20 3.96
N ILE A 38 1.13 4.35 4.95
CA ILE A 38 1.49 2.94 4.73
C ILE A 38 0.33 2.18 4.07
N ILE A 39 -0.88 2.34 4.60
CA ILE A 39 -2.08 1.67 4.08
C ILE A 39 -2.30 2.04 2.61
N ASN A 40 -2.27 3.33 2.28
CA ASN A 40 -2.46 3.82 0.92
C ASN A 40 -1.37 3.31 -0.03
N TYR A 41 -0.10 3.35 0.40
CA TYR A 41 1.00 2.81 -0.40
C TYR A 41 0.81 1.32 -0.73
N ILE A 42 0.46 0.52 0.27
CA ILE A 42 0.25 -0.93 0.10
C ILE A 42 -0.97 -1.19 -0.77
N HIS A 43 -2.07 -0.47 -0.54
CA HIS A 43 -3.27 -0.55 -1.34
C HIS A 43 -2.98 -0.30 -2.81
N ASP A 44 -2.34 0.84 -3.13
CA ASP A 44 -2.08 1.24 -4.51
C ASP A 44 -1.13 0.27 -5.21
N LYS A 45 -0.08 -0.18 -4.51
CA LYS A 45 0.88 -1.13 -5.06
C LYS A 45 0.24 -2.47 -5.41
N ASN A 46 -0.63 -2.99 -4.55
CA ASN A 46 -1.26 -4.29 -4.77
C ASN A 46 -2.41 -4.22 -5.78
N PHE A 47 -3.26 -3.19 -5.68
CA PHE A 47 -4.46 -3.06 -6.50
C PHE A 47 -4.15 -2.58 -7.92
N ARG A 48 -3.26 -1.59 -8.08
CA ARG A 48 -2.81 -1.14 -9.41
C ARG A 48 -2.04 -2.23 -10.16
N SER A 49 -1.20 -2.98 -9.46
CA SER A 49 -0.47 -4.11 -10.06
C SER A 49 -1.42 -5.18 -10.59
N SER A 50 -2.50 -5.46 -9.85
CA SER A 50 -3.54 -6.40 -10.27
C SER A 50 -4.26 -5.92 -11.54
N ALA A 51 -4.65 -4.65 -11.61
CA ALA A 51 -5.31 -4.08 -12.79
C ALA A 51 -4.41 -4.11 -14.05
N ILE A 52 -3.12 -3.78 -13.91
CA ILE A 52 -2.16 -3.84 -15.02
C ILE A 52 -1.97 -5.29 -15.49
N THR A 53 -1.86 -6.23 -14.56
CA THR A 53 -1.69 -7.66 -14.89
C THR A 53 -2.90 -8.20 -15.65
N VAL A 54 -4.12 -7.88 -15.21
CA VAL A 54 -5.37 -8.32 -15.87
C VAL A 54 -5.46 -7.75 -17.28
N THR A 55 -5.22 -6.45 -17.46
CA THR A 55 -5.30 -5.81 -18.78
C THR A 55 -4.22 -6.34 -19.73
N ALA A 56 -2.98 -6.47 -19.28
CA ALA A 56 -1.90 -7.05 -20.07
C ALA A 56 -2.22 -8.49 -20.49
N THR A 57 -2.73 -9.32 -19.57
CA THR A 57 -3.13 -10.70 -19.86
C THR A 57 -4.24 -10.74 -20.89
N LEU A 58 -5.27 -9.90 -20.73
CA LEU A 58 -6.40 -9.83 -21.66
C LEU A 58 -5.98 -9.38 -23.07
N TRP A 59 -5.13 -8.35 -23.18
CA TRP A 59 -4.59 -7.93 -24.47
C TRP A 59 -3.73 -9.01 -25.11
N THR A 60 -2.89 -9.68 -24.32
CA THR A 60 -2.02 -10.75 -24.83
C THR A 60 -2.83 -11.93 -25.33
N THR A 61 -3.89 -12.34 -24.63
CA THR A 61 -4.76 -13.44 -25.06
C THR A 61 -5.59 -13.07 -26.29
N LEU A 62 -6.11 -11.85 -26.37
CA LEU A 62 -6.82 -11.36 -27.55
C LEU A 62 -5.92 -11.34 -28.79
N VAL A 63 -4.69 -10.82 -28.65
CA VAL A 63 -3.71 -10.78 -29.75
C VAL A 63 -3.29 -12.20 -30.15
N ALA A 64 -3.03 -13.10 -29.19
CA ALA A 64 -2.69 -14.48 -29.48
C ALA A 64 -3.83 -15.21 -30.23
N SER A 65 -5.09 -14.98 -29.82
CA SER A 65 -6.25 -15.55 -30.51
C SER A 65 -6.38 -15.02 -31.95
N TRP A 66 -6.13 -13.73 -32.16
CA TRP A 66 -6.18 -13.12 -33.49
C TRP A 66 -5.06 -13.63 -34.43
N ILE A 67 -3.84 -13.79 -33.93
CA ILE A 67 -2.73 -14.37 -34.72
C ILE A 67 -3.03 -15.83 -35.08
N SER A 68 -3.58 -16.61 -34.15
CA SER A 68 -3.90 -18.02 -34.40
C SER A 68 -5.00 -18.18 -35.46
N SER A 69 -6.01 -17.30 -35.49
CA SER A 69 -7.03 -17.32 -36.54
C SER A 69 -6.51 -16.85 -37.90
N ALA A 70 -5.57 -15.90 -37.93
CA ALA A 70 -4.92 -15.43 -39.16
C ALA A 70 -4.04 -16.51 -39.83
N ASN A 71 -3.42 -17.38 -39.03
CA ASN A 71 -2.59 -18.50 -39.54
C ASN A 71 -3.39 -19.77 -39.85
N ALA A 72 -4.71 -19.78 -39.63
CA ALA A 72 -5.60 -20.92 -39.90
C ALA A 72 -6.23 -20.89 -41.31
N PHE A 73 -5.80 -19.95 -42.17
CA PHE A 73 -6.19 -19.81 -43.58
C PHE A 73 -4.97 -19.78 -44.50
#